data_AF-A0A6C0LI78-F1
#
_entry.id   AF-A0A6C0LI78-F1
#
_cell.length_a   1.000
_cell.length_b   1.000
_cell.length_c   1.000
_cell.angle_alpha   90.00
_cell.angle_beta   90.00
_cell.angle_gamma   90.00
#
_symmetry.space_group_name_H-M   'P 1'
#
loop_
_entity.id
_entity.type
_entity.pdbx_description
1 polymer ?
#
loop_
_entity_poly.entity_id
_entity_poly.type
_entity_poly.pdbx_seq_one_letter_code
_entity_poly.pdbx_strand_id
1 'polypeptide(L)'
;MDCRTDTPAHSIFYSIGVASTATILYYLYINYTPLTVDDFLADAAWAYCGMEIRATRFKKHFFTLLEPVTSIISPGPVPNKEICFYKDGEVVKEMGLLEFRKLDDEWDVDYDYGIYKIQNDENMGMSRIFKVHTNIDLDNIKFSNVSLLSAVMKCNGQDKKDLDVTSDIFKSTLVVGNKLFSKEYMKYIFDVDLPESYSIDIIDSNINQHTIVEGGVMHMTEDTVEIINPPKVNETVEQKRRPSFLFGWMNETSETKKDN
;
A
#
# COMPACT_ATOMS: atom_id res chain seq x y z
N MET A 1 -12.51 -11.54 32.89
CA MET A 1 -12.23 -12.72 33.73
C MET A 1 -13.57 -13.22 34.22
N ASP A 2 -14.10 -14.39 33.89
CA ASP A 2 -13.62 -15.54 33.15
C ASP A 2 -14.85 -16.21 32.51
N CYS A 3 -14.78 -16.56 31.23
CA CYS A 3 -15.72 -17.51 30.62
C CYS A 3 -14.93 -18.74 30.18
N ARG A 4 -14.53 -19.58 31.14
CA ARG A 4 -14.11 -20.95 30.84
C ARG A 4 -15.36 -21.82 30.77
N THR A 5 -15.78 -22.15 29.56
CA THR A 5 -16.75 -23.23 29.31
C THR A 5 -16.07 -24.59 29.48
N ASP A 6 -15.76 -24.97 30.72
CA ASP A 6 -15.44 -26.36 31.06
C ASP A 6 -16.76 -27.15 31.12
N THR A 7 -17.24 -27.56 29.95
CA THR A 7 -18.35 -28.51 29.89
C THR A 7 -17.82 -29.91 30.24
N PRO A 8 -18.58 -30.74 30.98
CA PRO A 8 -18.16 -32.10 31.35
C PRO A 8 -17.86 -32.99 30.14
N ALA A 9 -18.40 -32.67 28.96
CA ALA A 9 -18.03 -33.32 27.70
C ALA A 9 -16.57 -33.03 27.32
N HIS A 10 -16.08 -31.81 27.56
CA HIS A 10 -14.71 -31.41 27.25
C HIS A 10 -13.68 -32.13 28.15
N SER A 11 -13.99 -32.28 29.44
CA SER A 11 -13.13 -33.00 30.38
C SER A 11 -13.11 -34.51 30.12
N ILE A 12 -14.24 -35.11 29.72
CA ILE A 12 -14.32 -36.52 29.30
C ILE A 12 -13.50 -36.76 28.02
N PHE A 13 -13.62 -35.89 27.01
CA PHE A 13 -12.83 -36.01 25.78
C PHE A 13 -11.32 -35.91 26.05
N TYR A 14 -10.90 -34.98 26.90
CA TYR A 14 -9.48 -34.85 27.27
C TYR A 14 -8.96 -36.04 28.07
N SER A 15 -9.75 -36.55 29.01
CA SER A 15 -9.33 -37.69 29.84
C SER A 15 -9.26 -38.99 29.05
N ILE A 16 -10.19 -39.24 28.12
CA ILE A 16 -10.10 -40.38 27.18
C ILE A 16 -8.92 -40.20 26.22
N GLY A 17 -8.68 -38.97 25.73
CA GLY A 17 -7.54 -38.66 24.85
C GLY A 17 -6.19 -38.93 25.52
N VAL A 18 -6.02 -38.48 26.77
CA VAL A 18 -4.78 -38.67 27.54
C VAL A 18 -4.60 -40.14 27.96
N ALA A 19 -5.66 -40.82 28.39
CA ALA A 19 -5.58 -42.23 28.77
C ALA A 19 -5.26 -43.15 27.57
N SER A 20 -5.86 -42.89 26.41
CA SER A 20 -5.63 -43.68 25.20
C SER A 20 -4.21 -43.47 24.65
N THR A 21 -3.72 -42.23 24.60
CA THR A 21 -2.32 -41.95 24.22
C THR A 21 -1.31 -42.56 25.19
N ALA A 22 -1.53 -42.45 26.50
CA ALA A 22 -0.63 -43.07 27.49
C ALA A 22 -0.59 -44.60 27.36
N THR A 23 -1.72 -45.24 27.09
CA THR A 23 -1.81 -46.70 26.94
C THR A 23 -1.10 -47.18 25.67
N ILE A 24 -1.23 -46.45 24.56
CA ILE A 24 -0.54 -46.74 23.30
C ILE A 24 0.98 -46.57 23.49
N LEU A 25 1.42 -45.48 24.13
CA LEU A 25 2.83 -45.25 24.45
C LEU A 25 3.41 -46.35 25.33
N TYR A 26 2.67 -46.79 26.36
CA TYR A 26 3.11 -47.87 27.26
C TYR A 26 3.19 -49.22 26.54
N TYR A 27 2.21 -49.53 25.68
CA TYR A 27 2.21 -50.75 24.87
C TYR A 27 3.36 -50.80 23.87
N LEU A 28 3.67 -49.68 23.22
CA LEU A 28 4.81 -49.55 22.31
C LEU A 28 6.14 -49.67 23.07
N TYR A 29 6.25 -49.04 24.24
CA TYR A 29 7.44 -49.13 25.09
C TYR A 29 7.74 -50.58 25.52
N ILE A 30 6.74 -51.35 25.92
CA ILE A 30 6.93 -52.74 26.38
C ILE A 30 7.22 -53.71 25.24
N ASN A 31 6.49 -53.61 24.14
CA ASN A 31 6.53 -54.64 23.08
C ASN A 31 7.54 -54.35 21.98
N TYR A 32 7.98 -53.10 21.86
CA TYR A 32 8.84 -52.64 20.79
C TYR A 32 9.85 -51.64 21.33
N THR A 33 10.88 -52.09 22.03
CA THR A 33 12.14 -51.33 22.03
C THR A 33 13.36 -52.21 21.85
N PRO A 34 14.34 -51.75 21.04
CA PRO A 34 14.78 -50.36 21.01
C PRO A 34 14.29 -49.59 19.77
N LEU A 35 13.09 -49.01 19.82
CA LEU A 35 12.76 -47.82 19.05
C LEU A 35 13.40 -46.64 19.78
N THR A 36 14.29 -45.95 19.11
CA THR A 36 14.83 -44.69 19.62
C THR A 36 13.70 -43.66 19.65
N VAL A 37 13.80 -42.67 20.54
CA VAL A 37 12.82 -41.58 20.66
C VAL A 37 12.62 -40.88 19.31
N ASP A 38 13.67 -40.84 18.48
CA ASP A 38 13.68 -40.23 17.16
C ASP A 38 12.74 -40.94 16.17
N ASP A 39 12.69 -42.27 16.17
CA ASP A 39 11.81 -43.05 15.28
C ASP A 39 10.33 -42.83 15.64
N PHE A 40 10.01 -42.76 16.94
CA PHE A 40 8.66 -42.47 17.41
C PHE A 40 8.20 -41.05 17.04
N LEU A 41 9.09 -40.06 17.17
CA LEU A 41 8.80 -38.68 16.78
C LEU A 41 8.59 -38.56 15.27
N ALA A 42 9.38 -39.26 14.47
CA ALA A 42 9.21 -39.29 13.02
C ALA A 42 7.87 -39.90 12.60
N ASP A 43 7.48 -41.03 13.18
CA ASP A 43 6.19 -41.68 12.91
C ASP A 43 5.01 -40.81 13.36
N ALA A 44 5.12 -40.16 14.52
CA ALA A 44 4.09 -39.23 15.01
C ALA A 44 3.93 -38.01 14.09
N ALA A 45 5.05 -37.45 13.59
CA ALA A 45 5.03 -36.34 12.63
C ALA A 45 4.38 -36.77 11.29
N TRP A 46 4.71 -37.96 10.78
CA TRP A 46 4.09 -38.50 9.58
C TRP A 46 2.59 -38.74 9.74
N ALA A 47 2.17 -39.28 10.89
CA ALA A 47 0.76 -39.46 11.20
C ALA A 47 0.01 -38.12 11.30
N TYR A 48 0.61 -37.11 11.91
CA TYR A 48 0.05 -35.76 12.01
C TYR A 48 -0.13 -35.13 10.62
N CYS A 49 0.91 -35.11 9.79
CA CYS A 49 0.83 -34.60 8.41
C CYS A 49 -0.24 -35.34 7.59
N GLY A 50 -0.33 -36.67 7.74
CA GLY A 50 -1.36 -37.47 7.09
C GLY A 50 -2.78 -37.12 7.55
N MET A 51 -2.98 -36.86 8.84
CA MET A 51 -4.26 -36.41 9.39
C MET A 51 -4.62 -35.00 8.91
N GLU A 52 -3.66 -34.07 8.87
CA GLU A 52 -3.87 -32.70 8.41
C GLU A 52 -4.33 -32.66 6.95
N ILE A 53 -3.71 -33.46 6.08
CA ILE A 53 -4.09 -33.57 4.66
C ILE A 53 -5.53 -34.11 4.53
N ARG A 54 -5.90 -35.13 5.32
CA ARG A 54 -7.26 -35.69 5.31
C ARG A 54 -8.30 -34.69 5.86
N ALA A 55 -7.99 -34.00 6.94
CA ALA A 55 -8.85 -32.96 7.52
C ALA A 55 -9.06 -31.81 6.54
N THR A 56 -8.01 -31.38 5.83
CA THR A 56 -8.10 -30.32 4.81
C THR A 56 -8.97 -30.75 3.62
N ARG A 57 -8.84 -31.99 3.14
CA ARG A 57 -9.74 -32.52 2.10
C ARG A 57 -11.18 -32.61 2.56
N PHE A 58 -11.41 -33.08 3.79
CA PHE A 58 -12.75 -33.17 4.36
C PHE A 58 -13.38 -31.78 4.53
N LYS A 59 -12.61 -30.81 5.03
CA LYS A 59 -13.01 -29.40 5.11
C LYS A 59 -13.42 -28.87 3.74
N LYS A 60 -12.60 -29.08 2.71
CA LYS A 60 -12.92 -28.63 1.35
C LYS A 60 -14.24 -29.23 0.85
N HIS A 61 -14.44 -30.54 1.00
CA HIS A 61 -15.69 -31.21 0.63
C HIS A 61 -16.90 -30.72 1.42
N PHE A 62 -16.74 -30.52 2.73
CA PHE A 62 -17.81 -30.06 3.61
C PHE A 62 -18.23 -28.63 3.29
N PHE A 63 -17.27 -27.73 3.01
CA PHE A 63 -17.56 -26.37 2.57
C PHE A 63 -18.26 -26.34 1.20
N THR A 64 -17.84 -27.15 0.22
CA THR A 64 -18.51 -27.22 -1.09
C THR A 64 -19.95 -27.77 -0.98
N LEU A 65 -20.19 -28.72 -0.08
CA LEU A 65 -21.54 -29.25 0.17
C LEU A 65 -22.46 -28.24 0.87
N LEU A 66 -21.91 -27.38 1.73
CA LEU A 66 -22.66 -26.37 2.47
C LEU A 66 -22.80 -25.03 1.75
N GLU A 67 -21.98 -24.76 0.74
CA GLU A 67 -21.99 -23.53 -0.08
C GLU A 67 -23.38 -23.12 -0.61
N PRO A 68 -24.22 -24.03 -1.15
CA PRO A 68 -25.56 -23.66 -1.58
C PRO A 68 -26.51 -23.32 -0.42
N VAL A 69 -26.24 -23.77 0.81
CA VAL A 69 -27.07 -23.46 1.99
C VAL A 69 -26.60 -22.17 2.66
N THR A 70 -25.30 -21.94 2.73
CA THR A 70 -24.71 -20.72 3.30
C THR A 70 -25.00 -19.49 2.44
N SER A 71 -25.05 -19.63 1.11
CA SER A 71 -25.39 -18.54 0.17
C SER A 71 -26.85 -18.08 0.23
N ILE A 72 -27.77 -18.92 0.72
CA ILE A 72 -29.19 -18.56 0.91
C ILE A 72 -29.39 -17.80 2.22
N ILE A 73 -28.62 -18.14 3.27
CA ILE A 73 -28.78 -17.57 4.62
C ILE A 73 -27.94 -16.30 4.80
N SER A 74 -26.81 -16.20 4.11
CA SER A 74 -25.96 -15.02 4.07
C SER A 74 -25.73 -14.66 2.61
N PRO A 75 -26.28 -13.54 2.09
CA PRO A 75 -26.03 -13.10 0.72
C PRO A 75 -24.57 -12.66 0.58
N GLY A 76 -23.68 -13.65 0.41
CA GLY A 76 -22.25 -13.47 0.20
C GLY A 76 -21.51 -12.63 1.27
N PRO A 77 -20.20 -12.46 1.12
CA PRO A 77 -19.53 -11.30 1.69
C PRO A 77 -20.14 -10.04 1.06
N VAL A 78 -20.36 -9.00 1.88
CA VAL A 78 -20.73 -7.66 1.40
C VAL A 78 -19.77 -7.30 0.26
N PRO A 79 -20.27 -6.87 -0.92
CA PRO A 79 -19.39 -6.50 -2.02
C PRO A 79 -18.36 -5.50 -1.51
N ASN A 80 -17.08 -5.77 -1.76
CA ASN A 80 -16.01 -4.86 -1.35
C ASN A 80 -16.31 -3.49 -1.96
N LYS A 81 -16.39 -2.47 -1.11
CA LYS A 81 -16.51 -1.09 -1.57
C LYS A 81 -15.12 -0.66 -2.02
N GLU A 82 -14.91 -0.70 -3.33
CA GLU A 82 -13.63 -0.45 -3.96
C GLU A 82 -13.36 1.05 -4.13
N ILE A 83 -14.41 1.87 -4.17
CA ILE A 83 -14.32 3.31 -4.42
C ILE A 83 -14.71 4.07 -3.17
N CYS A 84 -13.80 4.95 -2.72
CA CYS A 84 -14.02 5.89 -1.63
C CYS A 84 -13.95 7.32 -2.16
N PHE A 85 -14.97 8.14 -1.88
CA PHE A 85 -15.02 9.57 -2.18
C PHE A 85 -14.68 10.38 -0.95
N TYR A 86 -13.92 11.45 -1.15
CA TYR A 86 -13.42 12.28 -0.07
C TYR A 86 -13.80 13.73 -0.27
N LYS A 87 -14.13 14.40 0.85
CA LYS A 87 -14.29 15.84 0.92
C LYS A 87 -13.62 16.34 2.20
N ASP A 88 -12.80 17.39 2.09
CA ASP A 88 -12.07 17.98 3.22
C ASP A 88 -11.18 16.98 4.00
N GLY A 89 -10.86 15.82 3.40
CA GLY A 89 -10.07 14.75 4.01
C GLY A 89 -10.90 13.64 4.66
N GLU A 90 -12.23 13.76 4.69
CA GLU A 90 -13.13 12.75 5.26
C GLU A 90 -13.81 11.93 4.15
N VAL A 91 -14.08 10.65 4.43
CA VAL A 91 -14.82 9.78 3.51
C VAL A 91 -16.30 10.19 3.53
N VAL A 92 -16.77 10.76 2.42
CA VAL A 92 -18.19 11.16 2.29
C VAL A 92 -19.07 10.04 1.73
N LYS A 93 -18.48 9.14 0.92
CA LYS A 93 -19.21 8.03 0.32
C LYS A 93 -18.28 6.89 -0.04
N GLU A 94 -18.80 5.68 0.05
CA GLU A 94 -18.14 4.47 -0.44
C GLU A 94 -19.11 3.67 -1.29
N MET A 95 -18.60 3.02 -2.33
CA MET A 95 -19.38 2.16 -3.22
C MET A 95 -18.52 1.16 -3.99
N GLY A 96 -19.17 0.15 -4.57
CA GLY A 96 -18.51 -0.78 -5.51
C GLY A 96 -18.38 -0.19 -6.92
N LEU A 97 -17.47 -0.74 -7.73
CA LEU A 97 -17.29 -0.31 -9.13
C LEU A 97 -18.58 -0.42 -9.96
N LEU A 98 -19.35 -1.50 -9.77
CA LEU A 98 -20.61 -1.71 -10.50
C LEU A 98 -21.67 -0.67 -10.15
N GLU A 99 -21.68 -0.18 -8.91
CA GLU A 99 -22.57 0.90 -8.49
C GLU A 99 -22.12 2.21 -9.13
N PHE A 100 -20.82 2.49 -9.10
CA PHE A 100 -20.24 3.68 -9.72
C PHE A 100 -20.53 3.79 -11.22
N ARG A 101 -20.46 2.67 -11.95
CA ARG A 101 -20.76 2.61 -13.39
C ARG A 101 -22.24 2.80 -13.73
N LYS A 102 -23.13 2.58 -12.77
CA LYS A 102 -24.59 2.73 -12.94
C LYS A 102 -25.08 4.11 -12.54
N LEU A 103 -24.19 4.97 -12.08
CA LEU A 103 -24.52 6.35 -11.79
C LEU A 103 -24.75 7.09 -13.10
N ASP A 104 -25.93 7.69 -13.20
CA ASP A 104 -26.21 8.70 -14.21
C ASP A 104 -25.53 10.03 -13.82
N ASP A 105 -25.45 10.96 -14.76
CA ASP A 105 -24.88 12.30 -14.58
C ASP A 105 -25.52 13.12 -13.43
N GLU A 106 -26.66 12.68 -12.88
CA GLU A 106 -27.36 13.27 -11.72
C GLU A 106 -26.78 12.84 -10.35
N TRP A 107 -25.45 12.78 -10.25
CA TRP A 107 -24.77 12.46 -8.99
C TRP A 107 -24.59 13.72 -8.12
N ASP A 108 -25.31 13.79 -7.00
CA ASP A 108 -25.36 14.94 -6.08
C ASP A 108 -24.37 14.86 -4.90
N VAL A 109 -23.38 13.96 -4.94
CA VAL A 109 -22.37 13.92 -3.87
C VAL A 109 -21.25 14.89 -4.21
N ASP A 110 -21.11 15.93 -3.38
CA ASP A 110 -20.00 16.86 -3.43
C ASP A 110 -18.73 16.19 -2.87
N TYR A 111 -17.68 16.09 -3.68
CA TYR A 111 -16.40 15.47 -3.32
C TYR A 111 -15.23 16.17 -4.03
N ASP A 112 -14.06 16.19 -3.38
CA ASP A 112 -12.83 16.77 -3.92
C ASP A 112 -12.08 15.78 -4.84
N TYR A 113 -12.05 14.51 -4.43
CA TYR A 113 -11.47 13.41 -5.20
C TYR A 113 -12.08 12.05 -4.81
N GLY A 114 -11.94 11.07 -5.71
CA GLY A 114 -12.24 9.66 -5.48
C GLY A 114 -10.98 8.80 -5.57
N ILE A 115 -10.95 7.73 -4.79
CA ILE A 115 -9.91 6.71 -4.83
C ILE A 115 -10.56 5.38 -5.11
N TYR A 116 -10.13 4.75 -6.20
CA TYR A 116 -10.49 3.38 -6.54
C TYR A 116 -9.34 2.44 -6.19
N LYS A 117 -9.60 1.48 -5.31
CA LYS A 117 -8.64 0.50 -4.80
C LYS A 117 -8.92 -0.86 -5.43
N ILE A 118 -7.93 -1.42 -6.11
CA ILE A 118 -7.93 -2.77 -6.67
C ILE A 118 -6.79 -3.55 -6.02
N GLN A 119 -6.94 -4.86 -5.88
CA GLN A 119 -5.82 -5.75 -5.60
C GLN A 119 -5.51 -6.53 -6.88
N ASN A 120 -4.24 -6.59 -7.28
CA ASN A 120 -3.83 -7.48 -8.36
C ASN A 120 -3.83 -8.95 -7.87
N ASP A 121 -3.60 -9.88 -8.79
CA ASP A 121 -3.54 -11.33 -8.48
C ASP A 121 -2.46 -11.71 -7.45
N GLU A 122 -1.49 -10.81 -7.23
CA GLU A 122 -0.40 -10.95 -6.26
C GLU A 122 -0.71 -10.29 -4.91
N ASN A 123 -1.95 -9.87 -4.67
CA ASN A 123 -2.42 -9.10 -3.50
C ASN A 123 -1.73 -7.73 -3.31
N MET A 124 -1.04 -7.20 -4.32
CA MET A 124 -0.54 -5.83 -4.31
C MET A 124 -1.69 -4.87 -4.60
N GLY A 125 -1.90 -3.92 -3.68
CA GLY A 125 -2.91 -2.88 -3.85
C GLY A 125 -2.51 -1.87 -4.94
N MET A 126 -3.41 -1.60 -5.87
CA MET A 126 -3.37 -0.50 -6.83
C MET A 126 -4.44 0.53 -6.47
N SER A 127 -4.07 1.80 -6.41
CA SER A 127 -4.96 2.90 -6.04
C SER A 127 -4.97 3.95 -7.15
N ARG A 128 -6.11 4.08 -7.84
CA ARG A 128 -6.36 5.12 -8.85
C ARG A 128 -7.00 6.32 -8.20
N ILE A 129 -6.45 7.52 -8.43
CA ILE A 129 -6.96 8.77 -7.86
C ILE A 129 -7.56 9.60 -9.00
N PHE A 130 -8.79 10.10 -8.80
CA PHE A 130 -9.51 10.86 -9.82
C PHE A 130 -10.32 12.01 -9.22
N LYS A 131 -10.60 13.05 -10.02
CA LYS A 131 -11.40 14.21 -9.61
C LYS A 131 -12.77 14.28 -10.29
N VAL A 132 -12.90 13.81 -11.53
CA VAL A 132 -14.12 14.03 -12.36
C VAL A 132 -14.88 12.73 -12.56
N HIS A 133 -16.20 12.77 -12.45
CA HIS A 133 -17.07 11.59 -12.54
C HIS A 133 -17.07 10.92 -13.93
N THR A 134 -16.90 11.67 -15.02
CA THR A 134 -17.44 11.29 -16.33
C THR A 134 -16.44 10.77 -17.38
N ASN A 135 -15.16 10.56 -17.05
CA ASN A 135 -14.24 9.95 -18.04
C ASN A 135 -13.00 9.31 -17.41
N ILE A 136 -13.21 8.53 -16.34
CA ILE A 136 -12.10 7.85 -15.68
C ILE A 136 -12.00 6.46 -16.28
N ASP A 137 -10.87 6.18 -16.92
CA ASP A 137 -10.52 4.81 -17.25
C ASP A 137 -10.19 4.06 -15.95
N LEU A 138 -11.16 3.29 -15.48
CA LEU A 138 -11.05 2.37 -14.36
C LEU A 138 -10.79 0.93 -14.84
N ASP A 139 -10.75 0.72 -16.16
CA ASP A 139 -10.40 -0.54 -16.79
C ASP A 139 -8.88 -0.56 -17.07
N ASN A 140 -8.27 -1.74 -17.02
CA ASN A 140 -6.84 -1.94 -17.35
C ASN A 140 -5.84 -1.07 -16.57
N ILE A 141 -6.06 -0.91 -15.26
CA ILE A 141 -5.13 -0.19 -14.39
C ILE A 141 -3.79 -0.91 -14.34
N LYS A 142 -2.69 -0.19 -14.59
CA LYS A 142 -1.32 -0.71 -14.58
C LYS A 142 -0.44 0.07 -13.61
N PHE A 143 0.50 -0.63 -12.97
CA PHE A 143 1.61 0.02 -12.29
C PHE A 143 2.54 0.70 -13.30
N SER A 144 3.16 1.80 -12.87
CA SER A 144 4.34 2.34 -13.55
C SER A 144 5.55 1.45 -13.26
N ASN A 145 6.43 1.30 -14.23
CA ASN A 145 7.75 0.69 -14.03
C ASN A 145 8.68 1.60 -13.22
N VAL A 146 8.31 2.88 -13.06
CA VAL A 146 9.07 3.85 -12.28
C VAL A 146 8.63 3.83 -10.83
N SER A 147 9.59 3.68 -9.92
CA SER A 147 9.39 3.86 -8.48
C SER A 147 10.12 5.12 -8.00
N LEU A 148 9.74 5.63 -6.84
CA LEU A 148 10.46 6.73 -6.20
C LEU A 148 11.42 6.19 -5.16
N LEU A 149 12.66 6.65 -5.21
CA LEU A 149 13.69 6.33 -4.22
C LEU A 149 13.62 7.29 -3.03
N SER A 150 13.30 8.56 -3.28
CA SER A 150 13.17 9.58 -2.24
C SER A 150 12.25 10.70 -2.69
N ALA A 151 11.53 11.29 -1.74
CA ALA A 151 10.83 12.56 -1.93
C ALA A 151 10.97 13.40 -0.65
N VAL A 152 11.48 14.62 -0.78
CA VAL A 152 11.72 15.54 0.33
C VAL A 152 10.96 16.84 0.10
N MET A 153 10.13 17.21 1.07
CA MET A 153 9.42 18.48 1.05
C MET A 153 10.26 19.58 1.69
N LYS A 154 10.49 20.63 0.92
CA LYS A 154 11.13 21.87 1.33
C LYS A 154 10.09 22.96 1.51
N CYS A 155 10.18 23.69 2.62
CA CYS A 155 9.39 24.89 2.85
C CYS A 155 10.34 26.08 2.94
N ASN A 156 10.10 27.13 2.15
CA ASN A 156 10.99 28.29 2.07
C ASN A 156 12.47 27.92 1.81
N GLY A 157 12.70 26.85 1.03
CA GLY A 157 14.04 26.37 0.68
C GLY A 157 14.77 25.58 1.77
N GLN A 158 14.14 25.29 2.92
CA GLN A 158 14.68 24.41 3.95
C GLN A 158 13.97 23.07 3.97
N ASP A 159 14.73 21.99 4.12
CA ASP A 159 14.20 20.64 4.31
C ASP A 159 13.35 20.61 5.58
N LYS A 160 12.06 20.30 5.43
CA LYS A 160 11.10 20.32 6.54
C LYS A 160 10.51 18.95 6.84
N LYS A 161 10.24 18.15 5.80
CA LYS A 161 9.62 16.83 5.96
C LYS A 161 10.09 15.88 4.86
N ASP A 162 10.64 14.74 5.27
CA ASP A 162 10.84 13.60 4.37
C ASP A 162 9.50 12.91 4.15
N LEU A 163 9.14 12.66 2.90
CA LEU A 163 7.91 11.97 2.55
C LEU A 163 8.20 10.47 2.46
N ASP A 164 7.43 9.67 3.17
CA ASP A 164 7.62 8.21 3.21
C ASP A 164 7.13 7.53 1.92
N VAL A 165 7.98 7.56 0.90
CA VAL A 165 7.77 6.87 -0.38
C VAL A 165 7.83 5.34 -0.26
N THR A 166 8.21 4.80 0.91
CA THR A 166 8.31 3.34 1.11
C THR A 166 7.00 2.72 1.59
N SER A 167 6.07 3.55 2.07
CA SER A 167 4.75 3.12 2.54
C SER A 167 3.95 2.38 1.47
N ASP A 168 3.22 1.35 1.88
CA ASP A 168 2.38 0.56 0.97
C ASP A 168 1.29 1.41 0.32
N ILE A 169 0.77 2.38 1.09
CA ILE A 169 -0.23 3.35 0.61
C ILE A 169 0.37 4.16 -0.54
N PHE A 170 1.58 4.70 -0.40
CA PHE A 170 2.25 5.44 -1.47
C PHE A 170 2.51 4.55 -2.69
N LYS A 171 3.11 3.38 -2.49
CA LYS A 171 3.42 2.42 -3.56
C LYS A 171 2.17 2.03 -4.36
N SER A 172 1.04 1.86 -3.67
CA SER A 172 -0.23 1.55 -4.34
C SER A 172 -0.68 2.64 -5.32
N THR A 173 -0.25 3.89 -5.12
CA THR A 173 -0.62 5.03 -5.97
C THR A 173 0.31 5.24 -7.17
N LEU A 174 1.37 4.44 -7.33
CA LEU A 174 2.29 4.50 -8.48
C LEU A 174 1.69 3.84 -9.73
N VAL A 175 0.49 4.28 -10.09
CA VAL A 175 -0.33 3.77 -11.18
C VAL A 175 -0.27 4.74 -12.36
N VAL A 176 -0.17 4.21 -13.58
CA VAL A 176 -0.09 5.00 -14.82
C VAL A 176 -1.31 5.92 -14.95
N GLY A 177 -1.08 7.21 -15.16
CA GLY A 177 -2.10 8.25 -15.29
C GLY A 177 -2.53 8.91 -13.98
N ASN A 178 -2.00 8.48 -12.82
CA ASN A 178 -2.22 9.20 -11.58
C ASN A 178 -1.48 10.54 -11.59
N LYS A 179 -2.12 11.54 -10.96
CA LYS A 179 -1.51 12.83 -10.62
C LYS A 179 -1.14 12.82 -9.13
N LEU A 180 0.15 12.73 -8.86
CA LEU A 180 0.71 12.66 -7.51
C LEU A 180 1.19 14.05 -7.05
N PHE A 181 1.35 14.20 -5.74
CA PHE A 181 1.80 15.43 -5.07
C PHE A 181 0.91 16.66 -5.26
N SER A 182 -0.34 16.48 -5.70
CA SER A 182 -1.35 17.54 -5.60
C SER A 182 -1.65 17.87 -4.12
N LYS A 183 -2.29 19.02 -3.86
CA LYS A 183 -2.69 19.41 -2.51
C LYS A 183 -3.53 18.33 -1.82
N GLU A 184 -4.49 17.76 -2.55
CA GLU A 184 -5.37 16.72 -2.03
C GLU A 184 -4.60 15.41 -1.77
N TYR A 185 -3.71 15.04 -2.69
CA TYR A 185 -2.84 13.87 -2.53
C TYR A 185 -1.97 13.97 -1.27
N MET A 186 -1.34 15.13 -1.06
CA MET A 186 -0.46 15.38 0.07
C MET A 186 -1.20 15.32 1.41
N LYS A 187 -2.41 15.88 1.45
CA LYS A 187 -3.26 15.80 2.63
C LYS A 187 -3.68 14.36 2.92
N TYR A 188 -4.02 13.57 1.90
CA TYR A 188 -4.57 12.23 2.12
C TYR A 188 -3.51 11.14 2.36
N ILE A 189 -2.46 11.11 1.56
CA ILE A 189 -1.46 10.02 1.60
C ILE A 189 -0.42 10.27 2.69
N PHE A 190 -0.08 11.53 2.94
CA PHE A 190 0.99 11.90 3.86
C PHE A 190 0.54 12.69 5.09
N ASP A 191 -0.77 13.00 5.20
CA ASP A 191 -1.33 13.87 6.24
C ASP A 191 -0.55 15.19 6.34
N VAL A 192 -0.38 15.84 5.18
CA VAL A 192 0.35 17.11 5.05
C VAL A 192 -0.56 18.18 4.46
N ASP A 193 -0.81 19.22 5.25
CA ASP A 193 -1.28 20.49 4.71
C ASP A 193 -0.10 21.24 4.08
N LEU A 194 -0.16 21.40 2.75
CA LEU A 194 0.84 22.14 2.00
C LEU A 194 0.77 23.63 2.38
N PRO A 195 1.91 24.26 2.78
CA PRO A 195 1.96 25.70 2.99
C PRO A 195 1.91 26.44 1.65
N GLU A 196 1.80 27.78 1.69
CA GLU A 196 1.80 28.62 0.48
C GLU A 196 3.06 28.37 -0.36
N SER A 197 4.25 28.60 0.21
CA SER A 197 5.52 28.36 -0.51
C SER A 197 6.13 27.00 -0.14
N TYR A 198 6.14 26.07 -1.10
CA TYR A 198 6.81 24.77 -0.98
C TYR A 198 7.47 24.32 -2.29
N SER A 199 8.41 23.38 -2.16
CA SER A 199 8.88 22.56 -3.26
C SER A 199 9.08 21.12 -2.80
N ILE A 200 8.93 20.16 -3.70
CA ILE A 200 9.16 18.75 -3.43
C ILE A 200 10.25 18.27 -4.39
N ASP A 201 11.38 17.86 -3.82
CA ASP A 201 12.48 17.28 -4.58
C ASP A 201 12.36 15.76 -4.54
N ILE A 202 12.43 15.14 -5.72
CA ILE A 202 12.15 13.72 -5.92
C ILE A 202 13.33 13.09 -6.65
N ILE A 203 13.69 11.87 -6.24
CA ILE A 203 14.62 11.01 -6.97
C ILE A 203 13.85 9.77 -7.39
N ASP A 204 13.78 9.51 -8.69
CA ASP A 204 13.15 8.32 -9.26
C ASP A 204 14.13 7.13 -9.37
N SER A 205 13.60 5.94 -9.69
CA SER A 205 14.39 4.71 -9.87
C SER A 205 15.34 4.75 -11.07
N ASN A 206 15.14 5.70 -11.99
CA ASN A 206 16.04 5.97 -13.10
C ASN A 206 17.14 6.97 -12.73
N ILE A 207 17.22 7.37 -11.45
CA ILE A 207 18.21 8.31 -10.90
C ILE A 207 18.03 9.73 -11.49
N ASN A 208 16.83 10.05 -11.98
CA ASN A 208 16.51 11.43 -12.35
C ASN A 208 16.05 12.20 -11.11
N GLN A 209 16.51 13.45 -11.03
CA GLN A 209 16.05 14.38 -10.01
C GLN A 209 14.97 15.29 -10.60
N HIS A 210 13.85 15.36 -9.91
CA HIS A 210 12.70 16.18 -10.27
C HIS A 210 12.39 17.16 -9.16
N THR A 211 11.93 18.36 -9.52
CA THR A 211 11.44 19.36 -8.56
C THR A 211 10.04 19.80 -8.93
N ILE A 212 9.11 19.55 -8.02
CA ILE A 212 7.75 20.07 -8.07
C ILE A 212 7.71 21.37 -7.28
N VAL A 213 7.21 22.44 -7.88
CA VAL A 213 6.99 23.72 -7.19
C VAL A 213 5.53 23.86 -6.78
N GLU A 214 5.22 24.92 -6.05
CA GLU A 214 3.85 25.27 -5.66
C GLU A 214 2.85 25.12 -6.82
N GLY A 215 1.78 24.37 -6.58
CA GLY A 215 0.72 24.10 -7.57
C GLY A 215 1.09 23.11 -8.67
N GLY A 216 2.32 22.61 -8.69
CA GLY A 216 2.77 21.58 -9.61
C GLY A 216 2.27 20.19 -9.24
N VAL A 217 2.25 19.30 -10.23
CA VAL A 217 1.87 17.88 -10.05
C VAL A 217 2.81 16.97 -10.82
N MET A 218 2.93 15.74 -10.32
CA MET A 218 3.68 14.68 -10.98
C MET A 218 2.70 13.73 -11.68
N HIS A 219 2.89 13.51 -12.97
CA HIS A 219 2.09 12.59 -13.76
C HIS A 219 2.89 11.31 -14.03
N MET A 220 2.32 10.18 -13.62
CA MET A 220 2.95 8.87 -13.79
C MET A 220 2.67 8.34 -15.20
N THR A 221 3.72 8.01 -15.96
CA THR A 221 3.58 7.25 -17.22
C THR A 221 4.06 5.81 -17.00
N GLU A 222 4.05 4.97 -18.05
CA GLU A 222 4.48 3.57 -17.95
C GLU A 222 5.98 3.47 -17.61
N ASP A 223 6.83 4.26 -18.27
CA ASP A 223 8.30 4.15 -18.14
C ASP A 223 8.98 5.43 -17.65
N THR A 224 8.25 6.54 -17.53
CA THR A 224 8.78 7.85 -17.13
C THR A 224 7.86 8.57 -16.16
N VAL A 225 8.36 9.71 -15.66
CA VAL A 225 7.61 10.64 -14.83
C VAL A 225 7.62 11.99 -15.51
N GLU A 226 6.45 12.60 -15.63
CA GLU A 226 6.27 13.94 -16.20
C GLU A 226 5.94 14.94 -15.09
N ILE A 227 6.65 16.06 -15.03
CA ILE A 227 6.38 17.12 -14.06
C ILE A 227 5.67 18.27 -14.75
N ILE A 228 4.47 18.60 -14.26
CA ILE A 228 3.67 19.72 -14.75
C ILE A 228 3.67 20.78 -13.66
N ASN A 229 4.58 21.75 -13.79
CA ASN A 229 4.63 22.92 -12.91
C ASN A 229 3.85 24.09 -13.53
N PRO A 230 3.13 24.90 -12.73
CA PRO A 230 2.49 26.09 -13.24
C PRO A 230 3.53 27.07 -13.81
N PRO A 231 3.16 27.86 -14.84
CA PRO A 231 4.05 28.86 -15.38
C PRO A 231 4.44 29.85 -14.28
N LYS A 232 5.75 30.03 -14.08
CA LYS A 232 6.26 31.05 -13.15
C LYS A 232 5.72 32.41 -13.59
N VAL A 233 4.94 33.07 -12.74
CA VAL A 233 4.70 34.51 -12.87
C VAL A 233 6.07 35.14 -12.65
N ASN A 234 6.67 35.66 -13.73
CA ASN A 234 7.98 36.30 -13.66
C ASN A 234 7.87 37.61 -12.88
N GLU A 235 7.96 37.55 -11.56
CA GLU A 235 8.53 38.68 -10.83
C GLU A 235 10.01 38.74 -11.20
N THR A 236 10.38 39.84 -11.85
CA THR A 236 11.75 40.13 -12.26
C THR A 236 12.58 40.40 -11.01
N VAL A 237 13.00 39.33 -10.33
CA VAL A 237 13.99 39.42 -9.26
C VAL A 237 15.34 39.52 -9.94
N GLU A 238 15.93 40.71 -9.92
CA GLU A 238 17.34 40.94 -10.30
C GLU A 238 18.21 39.85 -9.68
N GLN A 239 18.79 39.00 -10.54
CA GLN A 239 19.85 38.08 -10.13
C GLN A 239 21.09 38.90 -9.76
N LYS A 240 21.18 39.37 -8.51
CA LYS A 240 22.47 39.66 -7.89
C LYS A 240 23.21 38.33 -7.79
N ARG A 241 24.08 38.08 -8.77
CA ARG A 241 25.08 37.00 -8.71
C ARG A 241 25.82 37.10 -7.39
N ARG A 242 25.51 36.21 -6.45
CA ARG A 242 26.37 35.99 -5.28
C ARG A 242 27.61 35.25 -5.79
N PRO A 243 28.83 35.75 -5.56
CA PRO A 243 30.01 34.99 -5.89
C PRO A 243 30.02 33.71 -5.05
N SER A 244 30.29 32.58 -5.69
CA SER A 244 30.44 31.28 -5.05
C SER A 244 31.61 31.35 -4.07
N PHE A 245 31.32 31.10 -2.79
CA PHE A 245 32.28 31.15 -1.68
C PHE A 245 33.34 30.03 -1.72
N LEU A 246 33.26 29.12 -2.71
CA LEU A 246 34.07 27.90 -2.72
C LEU A 246 35.36 27.97 -3.56
N PHE A 247 35.63 29.07 -4.29
CA PHE A 247 36.87 29.19 -5.10
C PHE A 247 37.45 30.62 -5.14
N GLY A 248 37.42 31.35 -4.02
CA GLY A 248 37.90 32.74 -3.93
C GLY A 248 39.42 32.95 -3.96
N TRP A 249 40.23 31.89 -4.05
CA TRP A 249 41.70 31.97 -3.97
C TRP A 249 42.43 31.68 -5.30
N MET A 250 41.68 31.42 -6.38
CA MET A 250 42.25 31.13 -7.71
C MET A 250 42.23 32.31 -8.69
N ASN A 251 41.74 33.48 -8.27
CA ASN A 251 41.75 34.71 -9.09
C ASN A 251 42.69 35.76 -8.50
N GLU A 252 43.95 35.42 -8.31
CA GLU A 252 45.04 36.39 -8.26
C GLU A 252 46.10 35.98 -9.28
N THR A 253 46.13 36.68 -10.41
CA THR A 253 47.32 37.25 -11.09
C THR A 253 47.10 37.36 -12.60
N SER A 254 46.89 38.58 -13.09
CA SER A 254 47.63 39.18 -14.22
C SER A 254 46.92 40.44 -14.74
N GLU A 255 46.90 41.51 -13.94
CA GLU A 255 46.80 42.86 -14.52
C GLU A 255 48.20 43.32 -14.89
N THR A 256 48.56 43.12 -16.16
CA THR A 256 49.65 43.84 -16.80
C THR A 256 49.24 45.31 -16.93
N LYS A 257 49.86 46.17 -16.11
CA LYS A 257 49.89 47.61 -16.37
C LYS A 257 50.48 47.87 -17.75
N LYS A 258 49.68 48.49 -18.63
CA LYS A 258 50.19 49.29 -19.74
C LYS A 258 50.22 50.74 -19.27
N ASP A 259 51.40 51.23 -18.97
CA ASP A 259 51.67 52.65 -18.87
C ASP A 259 51.82 53.22 -20.29
N ASN A 260 51.12 54.32 -20.56
CA ASN A 260 51.44 55.34 -21.56
C ASN A 260 51.09 56.69 -20.94
#